data_AF-A0A1N6NX28-F1
#
_entry.id   AF-A0A1N6NX28-F1
#
_cell.length_a   1.000
_cell.length_b   1.000
_cell.length_c   1.000
_cell.angle_alpha   90.00
_cell.angle_beta   90.00
_cell.angle_gamma   90.00
#
_symmetry.space_group_name_H-M   'P 1'
#
loop_
_entity.id
_entity.type
_entity.pdbx_description
1 polymer ?
#
loop_
_entity_poly.entity_id
_entity_poly.type
_entity_poly.pdbx_seq_one_letter_code
_entity_poly.pdbx_strand_id
1 'polypeptide(L)'
;MKIWKPALGALAALSLSSCATPFDSGNEPGQMLVPVNHTHRYAPNIFVEDAWAGNVDAHGGGGGATCCIAGRKDWSKPALVQWRWGAEDDPATGKITVAGEDRSALVPFPRAPHRINKSIKDDWSREDFLADEIYLCVIFRTVDTVEFAFSSTRSGCTTK
;
A
#
# COMPACT_ATOMS: atom_id res chain seq x y z
N MET A 1 33.76 22.71 -56.81
CA MET A 1 32.38 23.07 -56.40
C MET A 1 31.93 22.07 -55.34
N LYS A 2 31.29 22.55 -54.29
CA LYS A 2 31.00 21.88 -53.02
C LYS A 2 29.99 20.75 -53.15
N ILE A 3 30.24 19.68 -52.39
CA ILE A 3 29.42 18.47 -52.20
C ILE A 3 28.25 18.79 -51.25
N TRP A 4 27.03 18.32 -51.54
CA TRP A 4 25.95 18.22 -50.55
C TRP A 4 25.19 16.90 -50.68
N LYS A 5 25.13 16.15 -49.57
CA LYS A 5 24.25 15.00 -49.32
C LYS A 5 23.14 15.47 -48.36
N PRO A 6 21.87 15.09 -48.55
CA PRO A 6 20.83 15.36 -47.56
C PRO A 6 20.96 14.42 -46.36
N ALA A 7 20.85 15.00 -45.16
CA ALA A 7 20.97 14.33 -43.88
C ALA A 7 19.69 13.56 -43.52
N LEU A 8 19.86 12.34 -42.99
CA LEU A 8 18.82 11.61 -42.27
C LEU A 8 18.44 12.39 -41.00
N GLY A 9 17.16 12.75 -40.87
CA GLY A 9 16.59 13.24 -39.62
C GLY A 9 16.33 12.07 -38.68
N ALA A 10 17.08 11.99 -37.58
CA ALA A 10 16.82 11.05 -36.50
C ALA A 10 15.73 11.61 -35.57
N LEU A 11 14.60 10.90 -35.46
CA LEU A 11 13.62 11.12 -34.38
C LEU A 11 14.24 10.59 -33.08
N ALA A 12 14.66 11.51 -32.21
CA ALA A 12 15.05 11.18 -30.85
C ALA A 12 13.79 10.90 -30.02
N ALA A 13 13.51 9.62 -29.75
CA ALA A 13 12.54 9.22 -28.74
C ALA A 13 13.14 9.52 -27.35
N LEU A 14 12.57 10.52 -26.67
CA LEU A 14 12.85 10.81 -25.26
C LEU A 14 12.20 9.72 -24.41
N SER A 15 12.96 8.68 -24.07
CA SER A 15 12.58 7.73 -23.04
C SER A 15 12.61 8.44 -21.68
N LEU A 16 11.43 8.74 -21.14
CA LEU A 16 11.24 9.10 -19.74
C LEU A 16 11.64 7.89 -18.89
N SER A 17 12.92 7.80 -18.54
CA SER A 17 13.40 6.88 -17.52
C SER A 17 12.81 7.33 -16.18
N SER A 18 11.75 6.66 -15.74
CA SER A 18 11.26 6.76 -14.37
C SER A 18 12.39 6.28 -13.46
N CYS A 19 13.06 7.19 -12.77
CA CYS A 19 13.96 6.85 -11.66
C CYS A 19 13.12 6.36 -10.47
N ALA A 20 12.49 5.20 -10.61
CA ALA A 20 12.09 4.42 -9.46
C ALA A 20 13.34 3.62 -9.06
N THR A 21 14.09 4.11 -8.08
CA THR A 21 15.10 3.30 -7.42
C THR A 21 14.39 2.06 -6.84
N PRO A 22 14.84 0.84 -7.14
CA PRO A 22 14.32 -0.34 -6.49
C PRO A 22 14.45 -0.15 -4.98
N PHE A 23 13.34 -0.22 -4.26
CA PHE A 23 13.36 -0.22 -2.80
C PHE A 23 14.00 -1.54 -2.36
N ASP A 24 15.22 -1.46 -1.84
CA ASP A 24 15.91 -2.60 -1.25
C ASP A 24 15.29 -2.83 0.14
N SER A 25 14.44 -3.85 0.26
CA SER A 25 13.82 -4.26 1.53
C SER A 25 14.83 -4.93 2.49
N GLY A 26 16.13 -4.73 2.28
CA GLY A 26 17.22 -5.34 3.02
C GLY A 26 17.09 -5.10 4.52
N ASN A 27 16.58 -6.11 5.23
CA ASN A 27 16.53 -6.24 6.69
C ASN A 27 15.89 -5.10 7.51
N GLU A 28 15.31 -4.07 6.90
CA GLU A 28 14.65 -2.99 7.66
C GLU A 28 13.26 -3.44 8.15
N PRO A 29 13.00 -3.38 9.47
CA PRO A 29 11.72 -3.78 10.01
C PRO A 29 10.61 -2.80 9.59
N GLY A 30 9.64 -3.29 8.84
CA GLY A 30 8.52 -2.51 8.31
C GLY A 30 7.25 -2.58 9.15
N GLN A 31 6.38 -1.58 8.97
CA GLN A 31 5.07 -1.52 9.60
C GLN A 31 4.10 -2.49 8.90
N MET A 32 3.67 -3.53 9.60
CA MET A 32 2.81 -4.58 9.04
C MET A 32 1.43 -4.01 8.70
N LEU A 33 0.92 -4.32 7.50
CA LEU A 33 -0.39 -3.85 7.05
C LEU A 33 -1.46 -4.88 7.36
N VAL A 34 -2.57 -4.41 7.93
CA VAL A 34 -3.75 -5.23 8.22
C VAL A 34 -4.96 -4.55 7.61
N PRO A 35 -5.40 -4.98 6.42
CA PRO A 35 -6.57 -4.39 5.82
C PRO A 35 -7.83 -4.88 6.54
N VAL A 36 -8.80 -3.99 6.68
CA VAL A 36 -10.13 -4.27 7.22
C VAL A 36 -11.14 -3.60 6.31
N ASN A 37 -12.06 -4.39 5.80
CA ASN A 37 -13.03 -3.94 4.83
C ASN A 37 -14.43 -4.05 5.43
N HIS A 38 -15.04 -2.93 5.77
CA HIS A 38 -16.42 -2.88 6.25
C HIS A 38 -17.42 -2.65 5.11
N THR A 39 -16.96 -2.62 3.86
CA THR A 39 -17.80 -2.42 2.68
C THR A 39 -18.37 -3.74 2.17
N HIS A 40 -19.33 -3.64 1.25
CA HIS A 40 -19.92 -4.78 0.55
C HIS A 40 -19.13 -5.25 -0.67
N ARG A 41 -18.02 -4.57 -1.02
CA ARG A 41 -17.21 -4.87 -2.21
C ARG A 41 -15.98 -5.68 -1.81
N TYR A 42 -15.64 -6.71 -2.58
CA TYR A 42 -14.33 -7.39 -2.46
C TYR A 42 -13.20 -6.46 -2.96
N ALA A 43 -12.08 -6.43 -2.24
CA ALA A 43 -10.89 -5.67 -2.63
C ALA A 43 -9.75 -6.63 -3.03
N PRO A 44 -9.60 -6.98 -4.32
CA PRO A 44 -8.49 -7.81 -4.78
C PRO A 44 -7.13 -7.16 -4.57
N ASN A 45 -7.04 -5.83 -4.70
CA ASN A 45 -5.78 -5.09 -4.59
C ASN A 45 -5.94 -3.87 -3.69
N ILE A 46 -5.06 -3.79 -2.70
CA ILE A 46 -4.84 -2.62 -1.87
C ILE A 46 -3.34 -2.44 -1.81
N PHE A 47 -2.86 -1.22 -1.98
CA PHE A 47 -1.47 -0.84 -1.86
C PHE A 47 -1.37 0.35 -0.92
N VAL A 48 -0.45 0.29 0.04
CA VAL A 48 -0.04 1.44 0.83
C VAL A 48 1.39 1.75 0.45
N GLU A 49 1.60 2.88 -0.21
CA GLU A 49 2.83 3.19 -0.94
C GLU A 49 3.13 2.09 -1.98
N ASP A 50 4.19 1.31 -1.79
CA ASP A 50 4.59 0.17 -2.61
C ASP A 50 4.21 -1.19 -1.99
N ALA A 51 3.70 -1.21 -0.76
CA ALA A 51 3.36 -2.42 -0.04
C ALA A 51 1.95 -2.92 -0.35
N TRP A 52 1.84 -4.17 -0.82
CA TRP A 52 0.55 -4.78 -1.15
C TRP A 52 -0.15 -5.42 0.07
N ALA A 53 -1.45 -5.15 0.19
CA ALA A 53 -2.35 -5.66 1.23
C ALA A 53 -3.75 -5.99 0.71
N GLY A 54 -3.85 -6.50 -0.51
CA GLY A 54 -5.11 -6.87 -1.14
C GLY A 54 -5.70 -8.21 -0.67
N ASN A 55 -6.60 -8.74 -1.50
CA ASN A 55 -7.37 -9.96 -1.28
C ASN A 55 -8.23 -9.94 0.00
N VAL A 56 -9.10 -8.93 0.10
CA VAL A 56 -9.93 -8.71 1.29
C VAL A 56 -11.41 -8.79 0.95
N ASP A 57 -12.07 -9.79 1.50
CA ASP A 57 -13.50 -10.02 1.33
C ASP A 57 -14.36 -8.83 1.77
N ALA A 58 -15.56 -8.75 1.22
CA ALA A 58 -16.61 -7.88 1.73
C ALA A 58 -16.85 -8.18 3.22
N HIS A 59 -16.96 -7.14 4.05
CA HIS A 59 -17.10 -7.27 5.50
C HIS A 59 -16.01 -8.14 6.18
N GLY A 60 -14.80 -8.21 5.59
CA GLY A 60 -13.71 -9.07 6.01
C GLY A 60 -12.43 -8.34 6.44
N GLY A 61 -11.34 -9.09 6.56
CA GLY A 61 -10.02 -8.58 6.96
C GLY A 61 -9.71 -8.76 8.45
N GLY A 62 -8.60 -8.18 8.91
CA GLY A 62 -8.16 -8.27 10.32
C GLY A 62 -7.62 -9.63 10.79
N GLY A 63 -7.82 -10.70 10.03
CA GLY A 63 -7.28 -12.03 10.32
C GLY A 63 -5.85 -12.27 9.86
N GLY A 64 -5.32 -11.44 8.95
CA GLY A 64 -4.00 -11.58 8.34
C GLY A 64 -3.20 -10.28 8.39
N ALA A 65 -1.88 -10.38 8.28
CA ALA A 65 -1.01 -9.23 8.05
C ALA A 65 -0.06 -9.56 6.92
N THR A 66 0.23 -8.56 6.10
CA THR A 66 1.19 -8.61 5.02
C THR A 66 2.32 -7.64 5.32
N CYS A 67 3.49 -7.89 4.75
CA CYS A 67 4.53 -6.89 4.79
C CYS A 67 4.24 -5.80 3.76
N CYS A 68 4.65 -4.56 3.95
CA CYS A 68 4.78 -3.72 5.14
C CYS A 68 5.37 -2.40 4.64
N ILE A 69 5.13 -1.28 5.32
CA ILE A 69 5.83 -0.04 4.98
C ILE A 69 7.23 -0.10 5.63
N ALA A 70 8.24 -0.43 4.85
CA ALA A 70 9.63 -0.50 5.30
C ALA A 70 10.36 0.85 5.10
N GLY A 71 11.35 1.13 5.95
CA GLY A 71 12.23 2.30 5.81
C GLY A 71 11.59 3.69 5.94
N ARG A 72 10.30 3.80 6.28
CA ARG A 72 9.64 5.10 6.44
C ARG A 72 10.20 5.89 7.62
N LYS A 73 10.85 7.01 7.31
CA LYS A 73 11.50 7.92 8.29
C LYS A 73 10.60 9.04 8.79
N ASP A 74 9.65 9.48 7.97
CA ASP A 74 8.78 10.62 8.27
C ASP A 74 7.31 10.18 8.30
N TRP A 75 6.76 10.02 9.50
CA TRP A 75 5.38 9.62 9.74
C TRP A 75 4.41 10.82 9.81
N SER A 76 4.92 12.05 9.72
CA SER A 76 4.06 13.24 9.66
C SER A 76 3.41 13.45 8.29
N LYS A 77 4.01 12.86 7.25
CA LYS A 77 3.47 12.90 5.88
C LYS A 77 2.43 11.80 5.68
N PRO A 78 1.33 12.05 4.95
CA PRO A 78 0.40 11.01 4.59
C PRO A 78 1.07 9.92 3.73
N ALA A 79 0.46 8.74 3.67
CA ALA A 79 0.82 7.71 2.69
C ALA A 79 -0.21 7.68 1.56
N LEU A 80 0.25 7.36 0.35
CA LEU A 80 -0.65 7.07 -0.76
C LEU A 80 -1.25 5.68 -0.56
N VAL A 81 -2.57 5.60 -0.48
CA VAL A 81 -3.30 4.34 -0.53
C VAL A 81 -3.97 4.25 -1.88
N GLN A 82 -3.76 3.12 -2.57
CA GLN A 82 -4.41 2.81 -3.84
C GLN A 82 -5.16 1.50 -3.65
N TRP A 83 -6.40 1.42 -4.10
CA TRP A 83 -7.15 0.18 -4.01
C TRP A 83 -8.05 -0.01 -5.23
N ARG A 84 -8.37 -1.27 -5.50
CA ARG A 84 -9.31 -1.68 -6.52
C ARG A 84 -10.44 -2.45 -5.88
N TRP A 85 -11.67 -2.05 -6.16
CA TRP A 85 -12.84 -2.89 -5.92
C TRP A 85 -13.00 -3.89 -7.07
N GLY A 86 -13.25 -5.15 -6.72
CA GLY A 86 -13.49 -6.23 -7.67
C GLY A 86 -14.72 -5.96 -8.53
N ALA A 87 -14.71 -6.49 -9.74
CA ALA A 87 -15.92 -6.58 -10.55
C ALA A 87 -16.82 -7.69 -9.98
N GLU A 88 -18.13 -7.52 -10.10
CA GLU A 88 -19.12 -8.53 -9.74
C GLU A 88 -19.85 -8.97 -11.00
N ASP A 89 -20.05 -10.27 -11.13
CA ASP A 89 -20.78 -10.90 -12.23
C ASP A 89 -22.14 -11.44 -11.75
N ASP A 90 -23.09 -11.46 -12.68
CA ASP A 90 -24.33 -12.22 -12.50
C ASP A 90 -24.00 -13.72 -12.56
N PRO A 91 -24.25 -14.50 -11.48
CA PRO A 91 -23.82 -15.89 -11.43
C PRO A 91 -24.47 -16.81 -12.47
N ALA A 92 -25.61 -16.40 -13.04
CA ALA A 92 -26.34 -17.19 -14.04
C ALA A 92 -25.85 -16.92 -15.46
N THR A 93 -25.40 -15.70 -15.75
CA THR A 93 -25.04 -15.25 -17.10
C THR A 93 -23.56 -14.93 -17.27
N GLY A 94 -22.80 -14.81 -16.19
CA GLY A 94 -21.40 -14.40 -16.15
C GLY A 94 -21.17 -12.96 -16.62
N LYS A 95 -22.23 -12.17 -16.79
CA LYS A 95 -22.11 -10.77 -17.22
C LYS A 95 -21.75 -9.91 -16.02
N ILE A 96 -20.78 -9.02 -16.21
CA ILE A 96 -20.41 -8.03 -15.19
C ILE A 96 -21.63 -7.12 -14.92
N THR A 97 -22.11 -7.15 -13.68
CA THR A 97 -23.20 -6.31 -13.16
C THR A 97 -22.66 -5.09 -12.44
N VAL A 98 -21.47 -5.21 -11.84
CA VAL A 98 -20.75 -4.11 -11.20
C VAL A 98 -19.33 -4.09 -11.72
N ALA A 99 -18.93 -2.98 -12.34
CA ALA A 99 -17.58 -2.82 -12.84
C ALA A 99 -16.57 -2.73 -11.69
N GLY A 100 -15.36 -3.27 -11.90
CA GLY A 100 -14.25 -3.04 -10.99
C GLY A 100 -13.77 -1.59 -11.08
N GLU A 101 -13.42 -1.01 -9.94
CA GLU A 101 -13.15 0.43 -9.81
C GLU A 101 -11.85 0.67 -9.07
N ASP A 102 -10.98 1.51 -9.63
CA ASP A 102 -9.75 1.95 -8.98
C ASP A 102 -9.97 3.25 -8.23
N ARG A 103 -9.33 3.36 -7.06
CA ARG A 103 -9.43 4.50 -6.16
C ARG A 103 -8.08 4.78 -5.53
N SER A 104 -7.88 6.02 -5.10
CA SER A 104 -6.70 6.40 -4.36
C SER A 104 -6.96 7.56 -3.42
N ALA A 105 -6.19 7.62 -2.34
CA ALA A 105 -6.26 8.70 -1.35
C ALA A 105 -4.89 8.89 -0.69
N LEU A 106 -4.58 10.14 -0.33
CA LEU A 106 -3.50 10.43 0.62
C LEU A 106 -4.08 10.35 2.03
N VAL A 107 -3.64 9.35 2.80
CA VAL A 107 -4.18 9.06 4.13
C VAL A 107 -3.16 9.48 5.19
N PRO A 108 -3.52 10.41 6.09
CA PRO A 108 -2.63 10.78 7.18
C PRO A 108 -2.52 9.64 8.19
N PHE A 109 -1.33 9.48 8.76
CA PHE A 109 -1.17 8.62 9.93
C PHE A 109 -1.76 9.31 11.17
N PRO A 110 -2.37 8.57 12.12
CA PRO A 110 -2.85 9.16 13.37
C PRO A 110 -1.73 9.82 14.17
N ARG A 111 -0.52 9.23 14.08
CA ARG A 111 0.74 9.67 14.70
C ARG A 111 1.89 8.79 14.19
N ALA A 112 3.10 9.03 14.66
CA ALA A 112 4.17 8.05 14.54
C ALA A 112 3.85 6.79 15.37
N PRO A 113 4.19 5.58 14.89
CA PRO A 113 3.99 4.34 15.65
C PRO A 113 4.85 4.35 16.92
N HIS A 114 4.28 3.91 18.04
CA HIS A 114 5.02 3.80 19.30
C HIS A 114 5.95 2.59 19.24
N ARG A 115 7.27 2.84 19.33
CA ARG A 115 8.29 1.79 19.37
C ARG A 115 8.82 1.70 20.80
N ILE A 116 8.58 0.57 21.46
CA ILE A 116 9.15 0.32 22.79
C ILE A 116 10.63 0.02 22.59
N ASN A 117 11.47 0.76 23.32
CA ASN A 117 12.92 0.66 23.38
C ASN A 117 13.70 1.34 22.24
N LYS A 118 14.73 2.10 22.63
CA LYS A 118 15.52 2.98 21.75
C LYS A 118 17.00 2.64 21.93
N SER A 119 17.63 2.27 20.83
CA SER A 119 18.97 2.76 20.49
C SER A 119 19.10 2.68 18.97
N ILE A 120 19.13 3.84 18.31
CA ILE A 120 19.65 3.97 16.95
C ILE A 120 21.17 3.77 17.05
N LYS A 121 21.60 2.52 17.24
CA LYS A 121 22.98 2.09 17.08
C LYS A 121 22.93 0.65 16.60
N ASP A 122 23.17 0.53 15.31
CA ASP A 122 23.79 -0.58 14.60
C ASP A 122 23.21 -1.98 14.89
N ASP A 123 22.57 -2.52 13.85
CA ASP A 123 21.87 -3.81 13.73
C ASP A 123 20.50 -3.92 14.40
N TRP A 124 19.47 -3.86 13.55
CA TRP A 124 18.09 -4.18 13.89
C TRP A 124 17.96 -5.65 14.33
N SER A 125 17.51 -5.88 15.56
CA SER A 125 17.18 -7.23 16.02
C SER A 125 15.68 -7.54 15.83
N ARG A 126 15.31 -8.83 15.79
CA ARG A 126 13.91 -9.28 15.73
C ARG A 126 13.09 -8.87 16.97
N GLU A 127 13.76 -8.50 18.07
CA GLU A 127 13.14 -8.15 19.35
C GLU A 127 12.76 -6.65 19.42
N ASP A 128 13.47 -5.79 18.66
CA ASP A 128 13.10 -4.37 18.44
C ASP A 128 11.81 -4.22 17.60
N PHE A 129 11.33 -5.32 17.02
CA PHE A 129 10.09 -5.43 16.26
C PHE A 129 8.84 -5.45 17.17
N LEU A 130 9.02 -5.64 18.48
CA LEU A 130 7.93 -5.61 19.46
C LEU A 130 7.53 -4.16 19.78
N ALA A 131 7.10 -3.43 18.75
CA ALA A 131 6.30 -2.23 18.94
C ALA A 131 4.93 -2.66 19.51
N ASP A 132 4.42 -1.91 20.50
CA ASP A 132 3.01 -2.00 20.92
C ASP A 132 2.04 -1.76 19.75
N GLU A 133 2.54 -1.29 18.60
CA GLU A 133 1.80 -0.89 17.42
C GLU A 133 2.44 -1.41 16.13
N ILE A 134 2.81 -2.69 16.11
CA ILE A 134 3.36 -3.38 14.94
C ILE A 134 2.40 -3.40 13.73
N TYR A 135 1.08 -3.29 13.95
CA TYR A 135 0.07 -3.34 12.88
C TYR A 135 -0.50 -1.96 12.58
N LEU A 136 -0.40 -1.55 11.32
CA LEU A 136 -1.16 -0.47 10.73
C LEU A 136 -2.43 -1.04 10.11
N CYS A 137 -3.56 -0.76 10.73
CA CYS A 137 -4.87 -1.09 10.23
C CYS A 137 -5.20 -0.16 9.04
N VAL A 138 -5.54 -0.75 7.90
CA VAL A 138 -5.98 -0.02 6.69
C VAL A 138 -7.48 -0.25 6.57
N ILE A 139 -8.28 0.74 6.98
CA ILE A 139 -9.69 0.54 7.28
C ILE A 139 -10.55 1.19 6.21
N PHE A 140 -11.32 0.38 5.48
CA PHE A 140 -12.31 0.85 4.51
C PHE A 140 -13.68 0.88 5.15
N ARG A 141 -14.15 2.07 5.53
CA ARG A 141 -15.50 2.29 6.13
C ARG A 141 -16.60 2.33 5.08
N THR A 142 -16.28 2.96 3.95
CA THR A 142 -17.14 3.10 2.78
C THR A 142 -16.31 2.82 1.54
N VAL A 143 -16.96 2.72 0.38
CA VAL A 143 -16.28 2.47 -0.91
C VAL A 143 -15.29 3.58 -1.30
N ASP A 144 -15.43 4.78 -0.73
CA ASP A 144 -14.63 5.95 -1.08
C ASP A 144 -13.66 6.39 0.04
N THR A 145 -13.72 5.78 1.22
CA THR A 145 -13.00 6.26 2.41
C THR A 145 -12.07 5.18 2.95
N VAL A 146 -10.82 5.56 3.19
CA VAL A 146 -9.83 4.74 3.86
C VAL A 146 -9.15 5.52 4.98
N GLU A 147 -8.96 4.85 6.11
CA GLU A 147 -8.39 5.43 7.32
C GLU A 147 -7.28 4.53 7.88
N PHE A 148 -6.39 5.13 8.65
CA PHE A 148 -5.36 4.42 9.38
C PHE A 148 -5.63 4.39 10.87
N ALA A 149 -5.33 3.25 11.49
CA ALA A 149 -5.25 3.11 12.94
C ALA A 149 -4.10 2.17 13.30
N PHE A 150 -3.59 2.28 14.53
CA PHE A 150 -2.60 1.33 15.04
C PHE A 150 -3.24 0.30 15.96
N SER A 151 -2.66 -0.90 15.94
CA SER A 151 -3.05 -2.00 16.83
C SER A 151 -1.83 -2.83 17.26
N SER A 152 -1.88 -3.34 18.48
CA SER A 152 -0.92 -4.31 19.02
C SER A 152 -1.15 -5.73 18.49
N THR A 153 -2.36 -6.03 18.01
CA THR A 153 -2.73 -7.33 17.45
C THR A 153 -3.43 -7.15 16.10
N ARG A 154 -3.29 -8.15 15.20
CA ARG A 154 -3.97 -8.14 13.90
C ARG A 154 -5.49 -8.06 14.07
N SER A 155 -6.04 -8.91 14.93
CA SER A 155 -7.46 -8.95 15.22
C SER A 155 -7.96 -7.66 15.86
N GLY A 156 -7.12 -6.92 16.60
CA GLY A 156 -7.50 -5.61 17.13
C GLY A 156 -7.93 -4.60 16.05
N CYS A 157 -7.45 -4.77 14.80
CA CYS A 157 -7.85 -3.91 13.68
C CYS A 157 -9.34 -4.03 13.33
N THR A 158 -10.00 -5.17 13.58
CA THR A 158 -11.44 -5.31 13.27
C THR A 158 -12.33 -4.47 14.17
N THR A 159 -11.80 -4.03 15.31
CA THR A 159 -12.50 -3.22 16.33
C THR A 159 -12.13 -1.75 16.30
N LYS A 160 -11.19 -1.36 15.43
CA LYS A 160 -10.84 0.04 15.21
C LYS A 160 -11.94 0.72 14.42
#